data_AF-A0A847G2X3-F1
#
_entry.id   AF-A0A847G2X3-F1
#
_cell.length_a   1.000
_cell.length_b   1.000
_cell.length_c   1.000
_cell.angle_alpha   90.00
_cell.angle_beta   90.00
_cell.angle_gamma   90.00
#
_symmetry.space_group_name_H-M   'P 1'
#
loop_
_entity.id
_entity.type
_entity.pdbx_description
1 polymer ?
#
loop_
_entity_poly.entity_id
_entity_poly.type
_entity_poly.pdbx_seq_one_letter_code
_entity_poly.pdbx_strand_id
1 'polypeptide(L)'
;SRNLTQTQLAQKSGVAFTTVKRLESGKSVSLDTFIRILMALELQHNLERLLPDPTIRPIERVATGGRERKRARPKQPDTDHSTWVWGDESGNKK
;
A
#
# COMPACT_ATOMS: atom_id res chain seq x y z
N SER A 1 -34.51 1.29 4.30
CA SER A 1 -34.55 -0.14 3.88
C SER A 1 -34.94 -0.19 2.41
N ARG A 2 -34.37 -1.10 1.61
CA ARG A 2 -34.58 -1.16 0.13
C ARG A 2 -35.83 -1.96 -0.31
N ASN A 3 -36.72 -2.34 0.62
CA ASN A 3 -37.94 -3.12 0.36
C ASN A 3 -37.74 -4.34 -0.57
N LEU A 4 -36.57 -4.99 -0.47
CA LEU A 4 -36.23 -6.20 -1.24
C LEU A 4 -36.40 -7.42 -0.34
N THR A 5 -37.06 -8.45 -0.84
CA THR A 5 -37.10 -9.76 -0.18
C THR A 5 -35.79 -10.52 -0.42
N GLN A 6 -35.47 -11.50 0.43
CA GLN A 6 -34.30 -12.39 0.24
C GLN A 6 -34.32 -13.07 -1.14
N THR A 7 -35.51 -13.48 -1.62
CA THR A 7 -35.68 -14.12 -2.92
C THR A 7 -35.38 -13.17 -4.07
N GLN A 8 -35.86 -11.93 -3.97
CA GLN A 8 -35.57 -10.89 -4.97
C GLN A 8 -34.09 -10.52 -4.96
N LEU A 9 -33.47 -10.44 -3.79
CA LEU A 9 -32.04 -10.18 -3.66
C LEU A 9 -31.22 -11.30 -4.29
N ALA A 10 -31.56 -12.56 -4.03
CA ALA A 10 -30.91 -13.72 -4.64
C ALA A 10 -31.00 -13.70 -6.16
N GLN A 11 -32.19 -13.40 -6.72
CA GLN A 11 -32.37 -13.23 -8.16
C GLN A 11 -31.53 -12.07 -8.72
N LYS A 12 -31.57 -10.89 -8.08
CA LYS A 12 -30.85 -9.70 -8.54
C LYS A 12 -29.33 -9.86 -8.47
N SER A 13 -28.82 -10.60 -7.49
CA SER A 13 -27.38 -10.87 -7.33
C SER A 13 -26.89 -12.13 -8.05
N GLY A 14 -27.80 -12.93 -8.62
CA GLY A 14 -27.46 -14.16 -9.32
C GLY A 14 -26.83 -15.23 -8.41
N VAL A 15 -27.16 -15.23 -7.12
CA VAL A 15 -26.67 -16.23 -6.15
C VAL A 15 -27.81 -17.08 -5.61
N ALA A 16 -27.48 -18.25 -5.05
CA ALA A 16 -28.48 -19.12 -4.44
C ALA A 16 -29.15 -18.44 -3.22
N PHE A 17 -30.44 -18.69 -3.04
CA PHE A 17 -31.21 -18.21 -1.88
C PHE A 17 -30.58 -18.58 -0.54
N THR A 18 -30.07 -19.81 -0.44
CA THR A 18 -29.36 -20.31 0.76
C THR A 18 -28.11 -19.50 1.07
N THR A 19 -27.45 -18.95 0.05
CA THR A 19 -26.27 -18.10 0.22
C THR A 19 -26.63 -16.74 0.81
N VAL A 20 -27.72 -16.13 0.37
CA VAL A 20 -28.25 -14.89 0.98
C VAL A 20 -28.62 -15.13 2.44
N LYS A 21 -29.33 -16.22 2.74
CA LYS A 21 -29.69 -16.59 4.12
C LYS A 21 -28.46 -16.88 5.00
N ARG A 22 -27.41 -17.50 4.45
CA ARG A 22 -26.14 -17.72 5.15
C ARG A 22 -25.44 -16.39 5.46
N LEU A 23 -25.37 -15.50 4.49
CA LEU A 23 -24.79 -14.16 4.68
C LEU A 23 -25.53 -13.39 5.79
N GLU A 24 -26.87 -13.36 5.76
CA GLU A 24 -27.67 -12.65 6.77
C GLU A 24 -27.57 -13.28 8.16
N SER A 25 -27.32 -14.59 8.25
CA SER A 25 -27.04 -15.28 9.52
C SER A 25 -25.58 -15.13 9.98
N GLY A 26 -24.79 -14.28 9.34
CA GLY A 26 -23.40 -13.99 9.71
C GLY A 26 -22.40 -15.08 9.33
N LYS A 27 -22.80 -16.06 8.51
CA LYS A 27 -21.88 -17.10 8.01
C LYS A 27 -21.03 -16.55 6.88
N SER A 28 -19.79 -17.03 6.79
CA SER A 28 -18.89 -16.67 5.70
C SER A 28 -19.41 -17.12 4.33
N VAL A 29 -19.14 -16.28 3.34
CA VAL A 29 -19.37 -16.51 1.91
C VAL A 29 -18.09 -16.12 1.15
N SER A 30 -17.98 -16.50 -0.12
CA SER A 30 -16.86 -16.04 -0.94
C SER A 30 -16.93 -14.52 -1.16
N LEU A 31 -15.76 -13.89 -1.34
CA LEU A 31 -15.68 -12.46 -1.64
C LEU A 31 -16.46 -12.10 -2.92
N ASP A 32 -16.40 -12.93 -3.95
CA ASP A 32 -17.19 -12.76 -5.19
C ASP A 32 -18.69 -12.70 -4.90
N THR A 33 -19.22 -13.63 -4.09
CA THR A 33 -20.63 -13.63 -3.70
C THR A 33 -20.97 -12.36 -2.94
N PHE A 34 -20.12 -11.96 -2.00
CA PHE A 34 -20.33 -10.76 -1.21
C PHE A 34 -20.40 -9.50 -2.08
N ILE A 35 -19.49 -9.36 -3.04
CA ILE A 35 -19.48 -8.24 -4.00
C ILE A 35 -20.74 -8.25 -4.87
N ARG A 36 -21.18 -9.42 -5.38
CA ARG A 36 -22.43 -9.53 -6.16
C ARG A 36 -23.66 -9.06 -5.36
N ILE A 37 -23.73 -9.43 -4.09
CA ILE A 37 -24.82 -9.00 -3.20
C ILE A 37 -24.74 -7.48 -2.95
N LEU A 38 -23.54 -6.93 -2.71
CA LEU A 38 -23.36 -5.49 -2.57
C LEU A 38 -23.76 -4.72 -3.84
N MET A 39 -23.42 -5.22 -5.02
CA MET A 39 -23.84 -4.62 -6.30
C MET A 39 -25.36 -4.63 -6.48
N ALA A 40 -26.02 -5.74 -6.13
CA ALA A 40 -27.48 -5.83 -6.17
C ALA A 40 -28.16 -4.85 -5.19
N LEU A 41 -27.48 -4.52 -4.09
CA LEU A 41 -27.91 -3.52 -3.11
C LEU A 41 -27.41 -2.10 -3.43
N GLU A 42 -26.67 -1.90 -4.53
CA GLU A 42 -26.01 -0.63 -4.90
C GLU A 42 -25.17 -0.04 -3.75
N LEU A 43 -24.46 -0.90 -3.01
CA LEU A 43 -23.58 -0.55 -1.89
C LEU A 43 -22.09 -0.69 -2.23
N GLN A 44 -21.76 -1.08 -3.46
CA GLN A 44 -20.38 -1.31 -3.90
C GLN A 44 -19.47 -0.10 -3.74
N HIS A 45 -20.01 1.12 -3.83
CA HIS A 45 -19.24 2.35 -3.66
C HIS A 45 -18.62 2.50 -2.26
N ASN A 46 -19.20 1.84 -1.25
CA ASN A 46 -18.61 1.84 0.10
C ASN A 46 -17.27 1.09 0.15
N LEU A 47 -17.00 0.19 -0.79
CA LEU A 47 -15.71 -0.51 -0.88
C LEU A 47 -14.59 0.44 -1.28
N GLU A 48 -14.87 1.51 -2.05
CA GLU A 48 -13.86 2.50 -2.43
C GLU A 48 -13.27 3.20 -1.21
N ARG A 49 -14.07 3.38 -0.15
CA ARG A 49 -13.63 3.98 1.12
C ARG A 49 -12.68 3.08 1.92
N LEU A 50 -12.67 1.78 1.65
CA LEU A 50 -11.75 0.84 2.29
C LEU A 50 -10.38 0.85 1.62
N LEU A 51 -10.29 1.37 0.39
CA LEU A 51 -9.04 1.43 -0.34
C LEU A 51 -8.30 2.72 0.02
N PRO A 52 -6.98 2.67 0.26
CA PRO A 52 -6.18 3.86 0.45
C PRO A 52 -6.17 4.68 -0.85
N ASP A 53 -6.13 6.01 -0.70
CA ASP A 53 -6.04 6.91 -1.84
C ASP A 53 -4.77 6.61 -2.67
N PRO A 54 -4.92 6.19 -3.95
CA PRO A 54 -3.78 5.84 -4.80
C PRO A 54 -2.94 7.05 -5.20
N THR A 55 -3.44 8.28 -4.99
CA THR A 55 -2.71 9.51 -5.32
C THR A 55 -1.55 9.78 -4.37
N ILE A 56 -1.58 9.23 -3.15
CA ILE A 56 -0.48 9.37 -2.19
C ILE A 56 0.65 8.44 -2.59
N ARG A 57 1.63 8.97 -3.33
CA ARG A 57 2.84 8.21 -3.66
C ARG A 57 3.61 7.91 -2.36
N PRO A 58 3.95 6.63 -2.07
CA PRO A 58 4.70 6.29 -0.85
C PRO A 58 6.00 7.07 -0.67
N ILE A 59 6.65 7.50 -1.76
CA ILE A 59 7.86 8.31 -1.73
C ILE A 59 7.62 9.74 -1.20
N GLU A 60 6.41 10.29 -1.36
CA GLU A 60 6.04 11.59 -0.81
C GLU A 60 5.89 11.53 0.71
N ARG A 61 5.54 10.36 1.28
CA ARG A 61 5.58 10.16 2.75
C ARG A 61 7.00 10.23 3.32
N VAL A 62 8.01 9.87 2.53
CA VAL A 62 9.43 9.93 2.92
C VAL A 62 10.01 11.33 2.67
N ALA A 63 9.52 12.05 1.67
CA ALA A 63 9.98 13.39 1.30
C ALA A 63 9.61 14.48 2.34
N THR A 64 8.64 14.23 3.22
CA THR A 64 8.32 15.13 4.36
C THR A 64 9.41 15.15 5.44
N GLY A 65 10.41 14.29 5.35
CA GLY A 65 11.70 14.49 6.01
C GLY A 65 12.50 15.55 5.25
N GLY A 66 12.08 16.82 5.37
CA GLY A 66 12.74 17.94 4.71
C GLY A 66 14.25 17.88 4.87
N ARG A 67 14.99 18.27 3.82
CA ARG A 67 16.45 18.31 3.78
C ARG A 67 16.99 18.93 5.07
N GLU A 68 17.48 18.09 5.98
CA GLU A 68 18.03 18.56 7.24
C GLU A 68 19.23 19.45 6.92
N ARG A 69 19.19 20.69 7.40
CA ARG A 69 20.18 21.71 7.05
C ARG A 69 21.53 21.27 7.62
N LYS A 70 22.37 20.63 6.80
CA LYS A 70 23.74 20.30 7.18
C LYS A 70 24.52 21.61 7.37
N ARG A 71 25.02 21.82 8.59
CA ARG A 71 25.85 22.98 8.94
C ARG A 71 27.01 23.08 7.97
N ALA A 72 27.18 24.24 7.32
CA ALA A 72 28.37 24.51 6.54
C ALA A 72 29.58 24.43 7.48
N ARG A 73 30.48 23.47 7.22
CA ARG A 73 31.78 23.40 7.88
C ARG A 73 32.78 24.17 7.02
N PRO A 74 33.73 24.91 7.62
CA PRO A 74 34.84 25.47 6.87
C PRO A 74 35.57 24.34 6.14
N LYS A 75 35.93 24.57 4.87
CA LYS A 75 36.74 23.64 4.09
C LYS A 75 38.09 23.50 4.80
N GLN A 76 38.40 22.30 5.30
CA GLN A 76 39.76 22.03 5.77
C GLN A 76 40.71 22.23 4.57
N PRO A 77 41.84 22.93 4.75
CA PRO A 77 42.87 22.95 3.72
C PRO A 77 43.28 21.52 3.42
N ASP A 78 43.51 21.21 2.13
CA ASP A 78 43.99 19.90 1.69
C ASP A 78 45.26 19.56 2.50
N THR A 79 45.11 18.68 3.48
CA THR A 79 46.26 17.99 4.06
C THR A 79 46.81 17.11 2.97
N ASP A 80 47.86 17.64 2.36
CA ASP A 80 48.99 16.99 1.71
C ASP A 80 48.85 15.48 1.52
N HIS A 81 48.96 15.08 0.26
CA HIS A 81 48.89 13.72 -0.24
C HIS A 81 49.72 12.74 0.61
N SER A 82 49.10 12.02 1.52
CA SER A 82 49.62 10.72 1.91
C SER A 82 49.23 9.74 0.79
N THR A 83 50.21 9.38 -0.03
CA THR A 83 50.09 8.26 -0.97
C THR A 83 49.74 7.02 -0.18
N TRP A 84 48.47 6.68 -0.24
CA TRP A 84 47.89 5.43 0.23
C TRP A 84 48.52 4.27 -0.56
N VAL A 85 49.29 3.42 0.11
CA VAL A 85 49.85 2.19 -0.47
C VAL A 85 49.16 1.00 0.18
N TRP A 86 48.62 0.11 -0.64
CA TRP A 86 48.13 -1.21 -0.23
C TRP A 86 49.11 -2.28 -0.70
N GLY A 87 49.39 -3.25 0.18
CA GLY A 87 50.22 -4.40 -0.14
C GLY A 87 51.73 -4.18 0.03
N ASP A 88 52.48 -5.20 -0.34
CA ASP A 88 53.86 -5.46 0.07
C ASP A 88 54.91 -4.71 -0.77
N GLU A 89 54.53 -3.64 -1.47
CA GLU A 89 55.46 -2.86 -2.29
C GLU A 89 56.22 -1.84 -1.43
N SER A 90 57.19 -2.36 -0.67
CA SER A 90 58.30 -1.56 -0.18
C SER A 90 59.15 -1.12 -1.37
N GLY A 91 59.12 0.18 -1.68
CA GLY A 91 59.93 0.80 -2.72
C GLY A 91 61.42 0.56 -2.48
N ASN A 92 61.97 -0.44 -3.18
CA ASN A 92 63.39 -0.60 -3.37
C ASN A 92 63.92 0.58 -4.19
N LYS A 93 64.59 1.53 -3.53
CA LYS A 93 65.40 2.54 -4.20
C LYS A 93 66.87 2.21 -3.98
N LYS A 94 67.53 1.80 -5.06
CA LYS A 94 68.99 1.85 -5.23
C LYS A 94 69.49 3.30 -5.11
#